data_AF-A0A1I0I5E8-F1
#
_entry.id   AF-A0A1I0I5E8-F1
#
_cell.length_a   1.000
_cell.length_b   1.000
_cell.length_c   1.000
_cell.angle_alpha   90.00
_cell.angle_beta   90.00
_cell.angle_gamma   90.00
#
_symmetry.space_group_name_H-M   'P 1'
#
loop_
_entity.id
_entity.type
_entity.pdbx_description
1 polymer ?
#
loop_
_entity_poly.entity_id
_entity_poly.type
_entity_poly.pdbx_seq_one_letter_code
_entity_poly.pdbx_strand_id
1 'polypeptide(L)'
;MAKQYEHLIINGIRWVDSLPDHEGSVGGKGFPILMNGDLVPEAEAWVCPTVFQITGRQSEIVAAGTGAKANPHIHDADEMYLIVGEKGAVEFCITLGDDVYYLESPSAVYIPAGLPHSIRPTRFDEGCYGGSCQVYLSRDYVTRPVPEHPMKLENTEHLIVRDIQWVKSLPDHEGSVGNLGFPILMNGDLVPEANAWVCPTLFLATARQVGIVEAGTGPKANPHTHEGMRCI
;
A
#
# COMPACT_ATOMS: atom_id res chain seq x y z
N MET A 1 -23.92 -21.26 -15.16
CA MET A 1 -24.18 -21.36 -13.70
C MET A 1 -23.61 -20.11 -13.05
N ALA A 2 -24.30 -19.51 -12.08
CA ALA A 2 -23.72 -18.42 -11.30
C ALA A 2 -22.52 -18.97 -10.51
N LYS A 3 -21.38 -18.27 -10.55
CA LYS A 3 -20.20 -18.67 -9.78
C LYS A 3 -20.41 -18.25 -8.33
N GLN A 4 -20.26 -19.19 -7.40
CA GLN A 4 -20.57 -18.99 -5.97
C GLN A 4 -19.81 -17.82 -5.31
N TYR A 5 -18.59 -17.53 -5.77
CA TYR A 5 -17.66 -16.59 -5.13
C TYR A 5 -17.35 -15.36 -6.01
N GLU A 6 -18.16 -15.12 -7.04
CA GLU A 6 -17.93 -14.00 -7.97
C GLU A 6 -18.07 -12.63 -7.30
N HIS A 7 -18.85 -12.53 -6.23
CA HIS A 7 -19.02 -11.29 -5.45
C HIS A 7 -17.75 -10.86 -4.70
N LEU A 8 -16.79 -11.77 -4.50
CA LEU A 8 -15.49 -11.45 -3.89
C LEU A 8 -14.51 -10.80 -4.89
N ILE A 9 -14.89 -10.70 -6.17
CA ILE A 9 -14.03 -10.18 -7.23
C ILE A 9 -14.41 -8.74 -7.57
N ILE A 10 -13.48 -7.82 -7.33
CA ILE A 10 -13.66 -6.42 -7.72
C ILE A 10 -13.03 -6.17 -9.10
N ASN A 11 -13.89 -5.77 -10.04
CA ASN A 11 -13.47 -5.39 -11.38
C ASN A 11 -13.41 -3.86 -11.48
N GLY A 12 -12.20 -3.32 -11.32
CA GLY A 12 -11.90 -1.90 -11.49
C GLY A 12 -12.01 -1.07 -10.20
N ILE A 13 -11.51 0.16 -10.29
CA ILE A 13 -11.44 1.12 -9.18
C ILE A 13 -12.78 1.86 -9.04
N ARG A 14 -13.23 2.05 -7.80
CA ARG A 14 -14.28 3.02 -7.46
C ARG A 14 -13.66 4.33 -7.01
N TRP A 15 -14.29 5.45 -7.30
CA TRP A 15 -13.79 6.76 -6.88
C TRP A 15 -14.73 7.34 -5.84
N VAL A 16 -14.17 7.88 -4.77
CA VAL A 16 -14.89 8.65 -3.75
C VAL A 16 -14.39 10.08 -3.74
N ASP A 17 -15.28 11.04 -3.58
CA ASP A 17 -14.92 12.46 -3.72
C ASP A 17 -14.02 12.97 -2.60
N SER A 18 -14.07 12.34 -1.42
CA SER A 18 -13.30 12.74 -0.24
C SER A 18 -13.03 11.55 0.68
N LEU A 19 -12.00 11.69 1.51
CA LEU A 19 -11.70 10.82 2.64
C LEU A 19 -11.63 11.69 3.91
N PRO A 20 -11.94 11.13 5.08
CA PRO A 20 -11.80 11.87 6.33
C PRO A 20 -10.32 12.26 6.58
N ASP A 21 -10.10 13.45 7.14
CA ASP A 21 -8.77 14.06 7.38
C ASP A 21 -7.86 14.23 6.15
N HIS A 22 -8.39 14.03 4.94
CA HIS A 22 -7.67 14.25 3.70
C HIS A 22 -8.02 15.58 3.03
N GLU A 23 -7.03 16.20 2.42
CA GLU A 23 -7.19 17.38 1.57
C GLU A 23 -6.83 17.06 0.12
N GLY A 24 -7.48 17.76 -0.82
CA GLY A 24 -7.19 17.62 -2.25
C GLY A 24 -7.84 16.39 -2.89
N SER A 25 -7.32 15.99 -4.04
CA SER A 25 -7.79 14.81 -4.77
C SER A 25 -6.70 14.27 -5.70
N VAL A 26 -6.77 12.98 -6.01
CA VAL A 26 -5.83 12.32 -6.91
C VAL A 26 -6.26 12.59 -8.36
N GLY A 27 -5.45 13.36 -9.08
CA GLY A 27 -5.70 13.70 -10.49
C GLY A 27 -7.03 14.43 -10.74
N GLY A 28 -7.60 15.08 -9.72
CA GLY A 28 -8.90 15.76 -9.83
C GLY A 28 -10.13 14.85 -9.77
N LYS A 29 -9.98 13.56 -9.41
CA LYS A 29 -11.06 12.56 -9.44
C LYS A 29 -11.54 12.09 -8.05
N GLY A 30 -10.95 12.60 -6.98
CA GLY A 30 -11.12 12.09 -5.62
C GLY A 30 -10.08 11.03 -5.28
N PHE A 31 -10.49 9.99 -4.57
CA PHE A 31 -9.63 8.91 -4.09
C PHE A 31 -10.06 7.55 -4.65
N PRO A 32 -9.12 6.75 -5.18
CA PRO A 32 -9.41 5.44 -5.75
C PRO A 32 -9.57 4.37 -4.65
N ILE A 33 -10.68 3.65 -4.64
CA ILE A 33 -10.97 2.52 -3.75
C ILE A 33 -10.96 1.23 -4.58
N LEU A 34 -10.13 0.27 -4.18
CA LEU A 34 -10.06 -1.05 -4.83
C LEU A 34 -10.75 -2.13 -4.00
N MET A 35 -10.77 -2.00 -2.67
CA MET A 35 -11.42 -2.94 -1.76
C MET A 35 -11.88 -2.20 -0.51
N ASN A 36 -13.08 -2.52 -0.01
CA ASN A 36 -13.64 -2.11 1.27
C ASN A 36 -14.90 -2.94 1.58
N GLY A 37 -15.55 -2.69 2.71
CA GLY A 37 -16.81 -3.33 3.10
C GLY A 37 -18.00 -3.13 2.18
N ASP A 38 -18.09 -1.96 1.55
CA ASP A 38 -19.20 -1.67 0.64
C ASP A 38 -19.10 -2.50 -0.65
N LEU A 39 -17.88 -2.84 -1.07
CA LEU A 39 -17.61 -3.63 -2.26
C LEU A 39 -17.59 -5.13 -1.98
N VAL A 40 -17.02 -5.53 -0.84
CA VAL A 40 -16.98 -6.92 -0.37
C VAL A 40 -17.32 -6.92 1.12
N PRO A 41 -18.55 -7.33 1.52
CA PRO A 41 -18.97 -7.33 2.92
C PRO A 41 -18.07 -8.12 3.87
N GLU A 42 -17.37 -9.13 3.34
CA GLU A 42 -16.40 -9.98 4.04
C GLU A 42 -14.99 -9.38 4.13
N ALA A 43 -14.72 -8.22 3.54
CA ALA A 43 -13.39 -7.62 3.58
C ALA A 43 -13.00 -7.16 4.99
N GLU A 44 -11.81 -7.54 5.43
CA GLU A 44 -11.15 -7.03 6.64
C GLU A 44 -10.04 -6.03 6.30
N ALA A 45 -10.05 -5.52 5.07
CA ALA A 45 -9.12 -4.50 4.61
C ALA A 45 -9.82 -3.49 3.70
N TRP A 46 -9.36 -2.25 3.81
CA TRP A 46 -9.69 -1.17 2.92
C TRP A 46 -8.42 -0.78 2.15
N VAL A 47 -8.53 -0.63 0.82
CA VAL A 47 -7.37 -0.45 -0.07
C VAL A 47 -7.59 0.73 -1.00
N CYS A 48 -6.70 1.73 -0.91
CA CYS A 48 -6.68 2.91 -1.77
C CYS A 48 -5.37 3.03 -2.56
N PRO A 49 -5.34 2.58 -3.82
CA PRO A 49 -4.13 2.62 -4.64
C PRO A 49 -4.01 3.95 -5.41
N THR A 50 -3.18 4.86 -4.90
CA THR A 50 -2.80 6.10 -5.60
C THR A 50 -1.52 5.92 -6.42
N VAL A 51 -1.47 4.84 -7.21
CA VAL A 51 -0.29 4.43 -8.00
C VAL A 51 -0.59 4.57 -9.49
N PHE A 52 0.21 5.36 -10.21
CA PHE A 52 -0.05 5.69 -11.62
C PHE A 52 1.24 6.08 -12.35
N GLN A 53 1.15 6.22 -13.68
CA GLN A 53 2.19 6.89 -14.44
C GLN A 53 2.13 8.39 -14.14
N ILE A 54 3.24 8.93 -13.68
CA ILE A 54 3.36 10.32 -13.25
C ILE A 54 3.38 11.22 -14.49
N THR A 55 2.48 12.20 -14.49
CA THR A 55 2.41 13.26 -15.51
C THR A 55 3.09 14.53 -15.03
N GLY A 56 3.58 15.37 -15.94
CA GLY A 56 4.16 16.68 -15.58
C GLY A 56 3.24 17.54 -14.71
N ARG A 57 1.93 17.52 -15.00
CA ARG A 57 0.92 18.19 -14.16
C ARG A 57 0.93 17.71 -12.71
N GLN A 58 1.07 16.40 -12.47
CA GLN A 58 1.11 15.86 -11.11
C GLN A 58 2.42 16.27 -10.41
N SER A 59 3.54 16.23 -11.11
CA SER A 59 4.83 16.72 -10.60
C SER A 59 4.75 18.19 -10.21
N GLU A 60 4.13 19.05 -11.02
CA GLU A 60 3.90 20.47 -10.71
C GLU A 60 3.04 20.68 -9.46
N ILE A 61 1.93 19.94 -9.35
CA ILE A 61 1.03 20.01 -8.18
C ILE A 61 1.76 19.64 -6.89
N VAL A 62 2.55 18.56 -6.93
CA VAL A 62 3.36 18.09 -5.78
C VAL A 62 4.45 19.09 -5.44
N ALA A 63 5.20 19.58 -6.44
CA ALA A 63 6.24 20.59 -6.25
C ALA A 63 5.69 21.90 -5.66
N ALA A 64 4.45 22.26 -5.99
CA ALA A 64 3.75 23.41 -5.42
C ALA A 64 3.19 23.16 -4.00
N GLY A 65 3.30 21.94 -3.47
CA GLY A 65 2.78 21.58 -2.13
C GLY A 65 1.25 21.51 -2.06
N THR A 66 0.57 21.37 -3.21
CA THR A 66 -0.90 21.35 -3.32
C THR A 66 -1.47 19.98 -3.68
N GLY A 67 -0.62 18.95 -3.67
CA GLY A 67 -1.03 17.57 -3.85
C GLY A 67 -1.93 17.08 -2.71
N ALA A 68 -2.64 15.98 -2.97
CA ALA A 68 -3.43 15.33 -1.95
C ALA A 68 -2.55 14.91 -0.76
N LYS A 69 -3.05 15.10 0.46
CA LYS A 69 -2.35 14.76 1.71
C LYS A 69 -3.35 14.30 2.76
N ALA A 70 -2.87 13.55 3.74
CA ALA A 70 -3.58 13.31 4.98
C ALA A 70 -3.02 14.23 6.06
N ASN A 71 -3.88 14.95 6.78
CA ASN A 71 -3.49 15.71 7.95
C ASN A 71 -3.21 14.77 9.14
N PRO A 72 -2.52 15.21 10.20
CA PRO A 72 -2.27 14.38 11.38
C PRO A 72 -3.54 13.80 11.99
N HIS A 73 -3.62 12.47 12.06
CA HIS A 73 -4.77 11.72 12.61
C HIS A 73 -4.31 10.39 13.20
N ILE A 74 -5.25 9.63 13.77
CA ILE A 74 -5.05 8.24 14.21
C ILE A 74 -6.13 7.33 13.60
N HIS A 75 -5.85 6.02 13.66
CA HIS A 75 -6.80 4.96 13.32
C HIS A 75 -7.03 4.03 14.52
N ASP A 76 -8.16 3.31 14.53
CA ASP A 76 -8.48 2.28 15.55
C ASP A 76 -7.98 0.87 15.18
N ALA A 77 -7.61 0.67 13.91
CA ALA A 77 -6.91 -0.51 13.43
C ALA A 77 -5.57 -0.09 12.80
N ASP A 78 -4.78 -1.07 12.40
CA ASP A 78 -3.47 -0.81 11.80
C ASP A 78 -3.62 -0.35 10.35
N GLU A 79 -2.69 0.47 9.87
CA GLU A 79 -2.58 0.91 8.49
C GLU A 79 -1.19 0.60 7.95
N MET A 80 -1.08 0.42 6.63
CA MET A 80 0.17 0.38 5.91
C MET A 80 0.19 1.40 4.79
N TYR A 81 1.29 2.15 4.69
CA TYR A 81 1.64 2.90 3.49
C TYR A 81 2.61 2.09 2.66
N LEU A 82 2.14 1.61 1.50
CA LEU A 82 2.99 0.95 0.51
C LEU A 82 3.39 1.98 -0.54
N ILE A 83 4.61 2.50 -0.44
CA ILE A 83 5.16 3.45 -1.42
C ILE A 83 5.84 2.62 -2.51
N VAL A 84 5.20 2.50 -3.66
CA VAL A 84 5.58 1.51 -4.66
C VAL A 84 5.69 2.13 -6.06
N GLY A 85 6.50 1.51 -6.91
CA GLY A 85 6.81 2.02 -8.24
C GLY A 85 8.26 1.77 -8.62
N GLU A 86 8.71 2.44 -9.67
CA GLU A 86 10.13 2.53 -10.00
C GLU A 86 10.92 3.14 -8.84
N LYS A 87 12.19 2.73 -8.70
CA LYS A 87 13.05 3.19 -7.61
C LYS A 87 13.29 4.70 -7.73
N GLY A 88 12.96 5.45 -6.68
CA GLY A 88 13.12 6.90 -6.61
C GLY A 88 12.01 7.72 -7.29
N ALA A 89 11.05 7.08 -7.96
CA ALA A 89 10.03 7.76 -8.77
C ALA A 89 9.12 8.71 -7.99
N VAL A 90 8.88 8.41 -6.72
CA VAL A 90 8.11 9.24 -5.81
C VAL A 90 8.82 9.38 -4.48
N GLU A 91 8.63 10.52 -3.82
CA GLU A 91 9.03 10.78 -2.44
C GLU A 91 7.83 11.28 -1.65
N PHE A 92 7.66 10.75 -0.43
CA PHE A 92 6.65 11.19 0.52
C PHE A 92 7.30 11.61 1.83
N CYS A 93 6.80 12.70 2.40
CA CYS A 93 7.03 13.10 3.78
C CYS A 93 5.96 12.45 4.66
N ILE A 94 6.40 11.64 5.62
CA ILE A 94 5.54 10.90 6.55
C ILE A 94 5.91 11.30 7.97
N THR A 95 4.89 11.48 8.82
CA THR A 95 5.11 11.62 10.26
C THR A 95 4.67 10.37 10.98
N LEU A 96 5.42 9.96 12.00
CA LEU A 96 5.08 8.88 12.93
C LEU A 96 5.28 9.41 14.36
N GLY A 97 4.21 9.70 15.06
CA GLY A 97 4.28 10.48 16.30
C GLY A 97 4.94 11.84 16.06
N ASP A 98 6.04 12.10 16.78
CA ASP A 98 6.82 13.33 16.68
C ASP A 98 7.93 13.26 15.58
N ASP A 99 8.16 12.07 15.00
CA ASP A 99 9.22 11.84 14.01
C ASP A 99 8.78 12.17 12.58
N VAL A 100 9.73 12.58 11.74
CA VAL A 100 9.51 12.93 10.33
C VAL A 100 10.46 12.16 9.43
N TYR A 101 9.92 11.51 8.41
CA TYR A 101 10.65 10.69 7.45
C TYR A 101 10.36 11.12 6.01
N TYR A 102 11.40 11.08 5.17
CA TYR A 102 11.29 11.23 3.72
C TYR A 102 11.62 9.88 3.10
N LEU A 103 10.61 9.28 2.46
CA LEU A 103 10.67 7.92 1.95
C LEU A 103 10.44 7.93 0.44
N GLU A 104 11.33 7.25 -0.27
CA GLU A 104 11.24 7.06 -1.72
C GLU A 104 10.68 5.67 -2.05
N SER A 105 10.08 5.51 -3.23
CA SER A 105 9.72 4.19 -3.74
C SER A 105 10.97 3.34 -4.06
N PRO A 106 10.94 2.01 -3.84
CA PRO A 106 9.98 1.29 -3.03
C PRO A 106 10.29 1.38 -1.53
N SER A 107 9.27 1.61 -0.71
CA SER A 107 9.34 1.54 0.74
C SER A 107 7.96 1.22 1.32
N ALA A 108 7.92 0.78 2.58
CA ALA A 108 6.67 0.66 3.30
C ALA A 108 6.79 1.17 4.73
N VAL A 109 5.65 1.60 5.26
CA VAL A 109 5.49 2.01 6.65
C VAL A 109 4.33 1.23 7.24
N TYR A 110 4.57 0.59 8.38
CA TYR A 110 3.52 0.02 9.21
C TYR A 110 3.09 1.05 10.26
N ILE A 111 1.80 1.21 10.47
CA ILE A 111 1.23 2.21 11.37
C ILE A 111 0.31 1.46 12.33
N PRO A 112 0.78 1.14 13.53
CA PRO A 112 -0.05 0.52 14.55
C PRO A 112 -1.26 1.40 14.92
N ALA A 113 -2.37 0.75 15.26
CA ALA A 113 -3.56 1.41 15.78
C ALA A 113 -3.21 2.41 16.90
N GLY A 114 -3.77 3.62 16.81
CA GLY A 114 -3.57 4.70 17.78
C GLY A 114 -2.30 5.53 17.61
N LEU A 115 -1.36 5.16 16.72
CA LEU A 115 -0.17 5.96 16.43
C LEU A 115 -0.54 7.19 15.58
N PRO A 116 -0.27 8.44 16.02
CA PRO A 116 -0.47 9.61 15.20
C PRO A 116 0.43 9.60 13.97
N HIS A 117 -0.14 9.93 12.82
CA HIS A 117 0.63 9.93 11.58
C HIS A 117 0.01 10.85 10.53
N SER A 118 0.78 11.16 9.51
CA SER A 118 0.36 11.93 8.34
C SER A 118 1.21 11.57 7.14
N ILE A 119 0.72 11.89 5.94
CA ILE A 119 1.44 11.65 4.69
C ILE A 119 1.17 12.77 3.69
N ARG A 120 2.22 13.22 3.02
CA ARG A 120 2.12 14.12 1.86
C ARG A 120 3.21 13.80 0.83
N PRO A 121 2.94 13.89 -0.47
CA PRO A 121 3.98 13.79 -1.48
C PRO A 121 4.89 15.02 -1.42
N THR A 122 6.18 14.82 -1.68
CA THR A 122 7.20 15.89 -1.75
C THR A 122 7.83 15.99 -3.13
N ARG A 123 7.92 14.88 -3.87
CA ARG A 123 8.48 14.83 -5.22
C ARG A 123 7.84 13.70 -6.02
N PHE A 124 7.47 13.97 -7.27
CA PHE A 124 7.12 12.96 -8.27
C PHE A 124 7.95 13.19 -9.55
N ASP A 125 8.55 12.13 -10.07
CA ASP A 125 9.36 12.17 -11.28
C ASP A 125 8.51 11.86 -12.52
N GLU A 126 8.33 12.85 -13.39
CA GLU A 126 7.50 12.73 -14.60
C GLU A 126 7.95 11.57 -15.51
N GLY A 127 6.97 10.82 -16.01
CA GLY A 127 7.17 9.69 -16.92
C GLY A 127 7.35 8.35 -16.20
N CYS A 128 7.83 8.36 -14.95
CA CYS A 128 7.95 7.17 -14.13
C CYS A 128 6.59 6.66 -13.63
N TYR A 129 6.52 5.38 -13.29
CA TYR A 129 5.37 4.77 -12.63
C TYR A 129 5.61 4.67 -11.12
N GLY A 130 4.71 5.24 -10.30
CA GLY A 130 4.81 5.12 -8.86
C GLY A 130 3.69 5.83 -8.10
N GLY A 131 3.72 5.73 -6.78
CA GLY A 131 2.77 6.35 -5.88
C GLY A 131 2.71 5.66 -4.53
N SER A 132 1.61 5.88 -3.81
CA SER A 132 1.36 5.18 -2.55
C SER A 132 0.06 4.38 -2.62
N CYS A 133 0.04 3.21 -1.97
CA CYS A 133 -1.16 2.41 -1.77
C CYS A 133 -1.38 2.30 -0.27
N GLN A 134 -2.46 2.91 0.21
CA GLN A 134 -2.89 2.83 1.60
C GLN A 134 -3.66 1.52 1.78
N VAL A 135 -3.31 0.76 2.81
CA VAL A 135 -4.02 -0.45 3.21
C VAL A 135 -4.36 -0.32 4.69
N TYR A 136 -5.64 -0.11 4.99
CA TYR A 136 -6.15 -0.05 6.35
C TYR A 136 -6.74 -1.42 6.71
N LEU A 137 -6.31 -2.00 7.83
CA LEU A 137 -6.65 -3.37 8.23
C LEU A 137 -7.95 -3.42 9.02
N SER A 138 -8.96 -2.79 8.43
CA SER A 138 -10.35 -2.91 8.80
C SER A 138 -11.20 -2.65 7.56
N ARG A 139 -12.47 -3.04 7.65
CA ARG A 139 -13.43 -2.97 6.56
C ARG A 139 -13.70 -1.53 6.08
N ASP A 140 -13.81 -0.60 7.02
CA ASP A 140 -14.32 0.76 6.81
C ASP A 140 -13.24 1.78 7.22
N TYR A 141 -12.81 2.63 6.30
CA TYR A 141 -11.78 3.63 6.58
C TYR A 141 -12.30 4.75 7.49
N VAL A 142 -11.80 4.79 8.73
CA VAL A 142 -12.23 5.72 9.78
C VAL A 142 -11.01 6.33 10.44
N THR A 143 -10.97 7.65 10.53
CA THR A 143 -9.92 8.41 11.21
C THR A 143 -10.46 9.01 12.52
N ARG A 144 -9.56 9.35 13.44
CA ARG A 144 -9.86 10.15 14.63
C ARG A 144 -8.82 11.26 14.79
N PRO A 145 -9.19 12.38 15.41
CA PRO A 145 -8.22 13.43 15.74
C PRO A 145 -7.15 12.90 16.70
N VAL A 146 -5.95 13.47 16.60
CA VAL A 146 -4.85 13.20 17.54
C VAL A 146 -5.29 13.64 18.96
N PRO A 147 -5.25 12.75 19.97
CA PRO A 147 -5.65 13.09 21.33
C PRO A 147 -4.61 13.96 22.04
N GLU A 148 -4.99 14.60 23.16
CA GLU A 148 -4.09 15.45 23.97
C GLU A 148 -2.86 14.68 24.50
N HIS A 149 -3.02 13.38 24.75
CA HIS A 149 -1.97 12.47 25.18
C HIS A 149 -1.87 11.30 24.19
N PRO A 150 -1.20 11.49 23.05
CA PRO A 150 -1.10 10.46 22.03
C PRO A 150 -0.23 9.29 22.47
N MET A 151 -0.44 8.14 21.81
CA MET A 151 0.53 7.04 21.84
C MET A 151 1.92 7.57 21.46
N LYS A 152 2.93 7.07 22.16
CA LYS A 152 4.34 7.34 21.85
C LYS A 152 5.09 6.02 21.74
N LEU A 153 5.94 5.91 20.72
CA LEU A 153 6.89 4.83 20.54
C LEU A 153 8.30 5.42 20.65
N GLU A 154 9.21 4.71 21.31
CA GLU A 154 10.58 5.20 21.52
C GLU A 154 11.43 5.18 20.25
N ASN A 155 11.11 4.26 19.34
CA ASN A 155 11.72 4.13 18.03
C ASN A 155 10.57 3.97 17.04
N THR A 156 10.45 4.86 16.04
CA THR A 156 9.47 4.69 14.97
C THR A 156 10.13 4.26 13.65
N GLU A 157 11.46 4.27 13.58
CA GLU A 157 12.19 3.87 12.37
C GLU A 157 12.07 2.36 12.10
N HIS A 158 11.90 1.52 13.14
CA HIS A 158 11.71 0.08 12.95
C HIS A 158 10.38 -0.27 12.28
N LEU A 159 9.43 0.66 12.20
CA LEU A 159 8.17 0.50 11.47
C LEU A 159 8.33 0.69 9.96
N ILE A 160 9.55 1.04 9.50
CA ILE A 160 9.84 1.41 8.11
C ILE A 160 10.69 0.33 7.46
N VAL A 161 10.21 -0.18 6.33
CA VAL A 161 10.99 -1.04 5.43
C VAL A 161 11.47 -0.21 4.26
N ARG A 162 12.79 -0.05 4.14
CA ARG A 162 13.44 0.65 3.03
C ARG A 162 13.88 -0.38 1.99
N ASP A 163 13.32 -0.29 0.79
CA ASP A 163 13.54 -1.21 -0.34
C ASP A 163 12.92 -2.61 -0.17
N ILE A 164 12.75 -3.28 -1.31
CA ILE A 164 12.19 -4.63 -1.41
C ILE A 164 13.22 -5.66 -0.91
N GLN A 165 12.79 -6.51 0.01
CA GLN A 165 13.54 -7.68 0.45
C GLN A 165 13.21 -8.89 -0.42
N TRP A 166 14.09 -9.89 -0.49
CA TRP A 166 13.90 -11.05 -1.37
C TRP A 166 14.05 -12.35 -0.61
N VAL A 167 13.05 -13.23 -0.73
CA VAL A 167 13.11 -14.60 -0.20
C VAL A 167 13.14 -15.62 -1.32
N LYS A 168 13.86 -16.72 -1.10
CA LYS A 168 14.09 -17.74 -2.15
C LYS A 168 12.85 -18.60 -2.42
N SER A 169 11.94 -18.71 -1.46
CA SER A 169 10.78 -19.60 -1.53
C SER A 169 9.65 -19.10 -0.65
N LEU A 170 8.42 -19.39 -1.04
CA LEU A 170 7.21 -19.23 -0.23
C LEU A 170 6.45 -20.56 -0.15
N PRO A 171 5.74 -20.83 0.96
CA PRO A 171 4.86 -21.99 1.05
C PRO A 171 3.85 -22.01 -0.11
N ASP A 172 3.63 -23.19 -0.71
CA ASP A 172 2.68 -23.42 -1.82
C ASP A 172 2.91 -22.62 -3.12
N HIS A 173 4.08 -21.98 -3.25
CA HIS A 173 4.48 -21.24 -4.45
C HIS A 173 5.62 -21.93 -5.18
N GLU A 174 5.53 -21.96 -6.50
CA GLU A 174 6.57 -22.45 -7.40
C GLU A 174 7.18 -21.30 -8.20
N GLY A 175 8.48 -21.40 -8.49
CA GLY A 175 9.19 -20.47 -9.36
C GLY A 175 9.80 -19.27 -8.62
N SER A 176 9.99 -18.17 -9.35
CA SER A 176 10.53 -16.93 -8.81
C SER A 176 10.17 -15.75 -9.71
N VAL A 177 10.16 -14.55 -9.14
CA VAL A 177 10.01 -13.28 -9.85
C VAL A 177 11.40 -12.82 -10.28
N GLY A 178 11.61 -12.68 -11.59
CA GLY A 178 12.87 -12.15 -12.14
C GLY A 178 14.12 -12.97 -11.82
N ASN A 179 13.98 -14.26 -11.47
CA ASN A 179 15.06 -15.13 -10.97
C ASN A 179 15.65 -14.73 -9.60
N LEU A 180 15.03 -13.81 -8.86
CA LEU A 180 15.52 -13.32 -7.56
C LEU A 180 14.83 -13.99 -6.37
N GLY A 181 13.68 -14.62 -6.60
CA GLY A 181 12.82 -15.20 -5.56
C GLY A 181 11.50 -14.45 -5.50
N PHE A 182 10.96 -14.24 -4.32
CA PHE A 182 9.72 -13.50 -4.10
C PHE A 182 10.01 -12.20 -3.34
N PRO A 183 9.50 -11.06 -3.83
CA PRO A 183 9.69 -9.77 -3.19
C PRO A 183 8.84 -9.69 -1.90
N ILE A 184 9.41 -9.13 -0.83
CA ILE A 184 8.72 -8.83 0.42
C ILE A 184 8.93 -7.34 0.71
N LEU A 185 7.84 -6.63 0.96
CA LEU A 185 7.87 -5.22 1.36
C LEU A 185 7.39 -5.01 2.79
N MET A 186 6.59 -5.93 3.34
CA MET A 186 6.15 -5.89 4.75
C MET A 186 5.84 -7.30 5.23
N ASN A 187 6.34 -7.67 6.41
CA ASN A 187 5.90 -8.84 7.20
C ASN A 187 6.39 -8.73 8.65
N GLY A 188 5.95 -9.68 9.50
CA GLY A 188 6.36 -9.79 10.90
C GLY A 188 7.85 -10.00 11.14
N ASP A 189 8.62 -10.49 10.16
CA ASP A 189 10.08 -10.64 10.29
C ASP A 189 10.81 -9.30 10.09
N LEU A 190 10.25 -8.40 9.29
CA LEU A 190 10.80 -7.08 9.00
C LEU A 190 10.31 -6.02 9.99
N VAL A 191 9.02 -6.09 10.34
CA VAL A 191 8.37 -5.22 11.33
C VAL A 191 7.57 -6.14 12.27
N PRO A 192 8.02 -6.38 13.51
CA PRO A 192 7.40 -7.34 14.42
C PRO A 192 5.90 -7.12 14.69
N GLU A 193 5.44 -5.88 14.60
CA GLU A 193 4.05 -5.48 14.77
C GLU A 193 3.17 -5.84 13.55
N ALA A 194 3.77 -6.07 12.38
CA ALA A 194 3.03 -6.30 11.15
C ALA A 194 2.20 -7.60 11.19
N ASN A 195 0.88 -7.44 11.24
CA ASN A 195 -0.13 -8.49 11.09
C ASN A 195 -0.52 -8.78 9.63
N ALA A 196 0.25 -8.24 8.67
CA ALA A 196 0.05 -8.47 7.25
C ALA A 196 1.36 -8.89 6.57
N TRP A 197 1.23 -9.64 5.48
CA TRP A 197 2.34 -10.04 4.64
C TRP A 197 2.14 -9.49 3.23
N VAL A 198 3.10 -8.69 2.74
CA VAL A 198 2.98 -7.94 1.48
C VAL A 198 4.11 -8.31 0.52
N CYS A 199 3.73 -8.89 -0.63
CA CYS A 199 4.62 -9.23 -1.74
C CYS A 199 4.24 -8.46 -3.00
N PRO A 200 4.83 -7.27 -3.21
CA PRO A 200 4.52 -6.48 -4.39
C PRO A 200 5.22 -7.08 -5.60
N THR A 201 4.43 -7.55 -6.57
CA THR A 201 4.99 -8.02 -7.84
C THR A 201 4.78 -6.93 -8.91
N LEU A 202 5.58 -5.86 -8.81
CA LEU A 202 5.52 -4.71 -9.71
C LEU A 202 6.74 -4.75 -10.63
N PHE A 203 6.51 -5.02 -11.91
CA PHE A 203 7.57 -5.05 -12.90
C PHE A 203 7.06 -4.50 -14.23
N LEU A 204 7.96 -3.82 -14.96
CA LEU A 204 7.72 -3.47 -16.36
C LEU A 204 7.47 -4.76 -17.13
N ALA A 205 6.36 -4.86 -17.87
CA ALA A 205 6.07 -6.02 -18.70
C ALA A 205 6.95 -6.03 -19.96
N THR A 206 8.17 -6.54 -19.84
CA THR A 206 9.08 -6.73 -20.98
C THR A 206 8.61 -7.87 -21.88
N ALA A 207 9.06 -7.90 -23.14
CA ALA A 207 8.78 -9.03 -24.05
C ALA A 207 9.14 -10.40 -23.44
N ARG A 208 10.18 -10.45 -22.59
CA ARG A 208 10.55 -11.65 -21.85
C ARG A 208 9.49 -12.04 -20.81
N GLN A 209 9.00 -11.11 -20.00
CA GLN A 209 7.93 -11.42 -19.02
C GLN A 209 6.63 -11.80 -19.72
N VAL A 210 6.29 -11.13 -20.82
CA VAL A 210 5.13 -11.49 -21.65
C VAL A 210 5.27 -12.94 -22.14
N GLY A 211 6.42 -13.32 -22.69
CA GLY A 211 6.66 -14.69 -23.13
C GLY A 211 6.59 -15.73 -21.99
N ILE A 212 7.05 -15.40 -20.78
CA ILE A 212 6.91 -16.27 -19.60
C ILE A 212 5.44 -16.52 -19.25
N VAL A 213 4.62 -15.46 -19.26
CA VAL A 213 3.18 -15.52 -18.94
C VAL A 213 2.42 -16.29 -20.03
N GLU A 214 2.66 -15.98 -21.31
CA GLU A 214 2.04 -16.66 -22.45
C GLU A 214 2.37 -18.16 -22.50
N ALA A 215 3.59 -18.53 -22.09
CA ALA A 215 3.99 -19.94 -21.98
C ALA A 215 3.45 -20.64 -20.71
N GLY A 216 2.80 -19.92 -19.78
CA GLY A 216 2.33 -20.47 -18.51
C GLY A 216 3.46 -20.92 -17.57
N THR A 217 4.66 -20.34 -17.73
CA THR A 217 5.87 -20.71 -16.96
C THR A 217 6.21 -19.72 -15.85
N GLY A 218 5.34 -18.74 -15.62
CA GLY A 218 5.49 -17.77 -14.55
C GLY A 218 5.29 -18.37 -13.16
N PRO A 219 5.67 -17.63 -12.10
CA PRO A 219 5.38 -18.03 -10.74
C PRO A 219 3.87 -18.20 -10.55
N LYS A 220 3.50 -19.24 -9.82
CA LYS A 220 2.09 -19.60 -9.56
C LYS A 220 1.94 -20.12 -8.13
N ALA A 221 0.77 -19.90 -7.58
CA ALA A 221 0.34 -20.53 -6.35
C ALA A 221 -0.55 -21.73 -6.67
N ASN A 222 -0.36 -22.83 -5.95
CA ASN A 222 -1.33 -23.94 -5.96
C ASN A 222 -2.58 -23.54 -5.16
N PRO A 223 -3.77 -24.13 -5.40
CA PRO A 223 -4.93 -23.90 -4.54
C PRO A 223 -4.60 -24.24 -3.09
N HIS A 224 -4.83 -23.30 -2.17
CA HIS A 224 -4.53 -23.45 -0.75
C HIS A 224 -5.52 -22.65 0.09
N THR A 225 -5.47 -22.85 1.41
CA THR A 225 -6.23 -22.07 2.40
C THR A 225 -5.26 -21.35 3.32
N HIS A 226 -5.66 -20.20 3.87
CA HIS A 226 -4.89 -19.50 4.90
C HIS A 226 -5.45 -19.84 6.27
N GLU A 227 -4.57 -20.19 7.21
CA GLU A 227 -4.92 -20.27 8.61
C GLU A 227 -4.74 -18.89 9.25
N GLY A 228 -5.83 -18.13 9.36
CA GLY A 228 -5.87 -16.93 10.20
C GLY A 228 -6.25 -17.32 11.62
N MET A 229 -5.46 -16.90 12.62
CA MET A 229 -5.97 -16.81 13.99
C MET A 229 -7.13 -15.80 13.96
N ARG A 230 -8.37 -16.28 13.97
CA ARG A 230 -9.50 -15.47 14.43
C ARG A 230 -9.25 -15.23 15.91
N CYS A 231 -8.63 -14.11 16.26
CA CYS A 231 -8.68 -13.62 17.63
C CYS A 231 -10.16 -13.31 17.92
N ILE A 232 -10.79 -14.21 18.69
CA ILE A 232 -12.13 -14.08 19.24
C ILE A 232 -12.08 -13.14 20.45
#